data_AF-A0A653J5I4-F1
#
_entry.id   AF-A0A653J5I4-F1
#
_cell.length_a   1.000
_cell.length_b   1.000
_cell.length_c   1.000
_cell.angle_alpha   90.00
_cell.angle_beta   90.00
_cell.angle_gamma   90.00
#
_symmetry.space_group_name_H-M   'P 1'
#
loop_
_entity.id
_entity.type
_entity.pdbx_description
1 polymer ?
#
loop_
_entity_poly.entity_id
_entity_poly.type
_entity_poly.pdbx_seq_one_letter_code
_entity_poly.pdbx_strand_id
1 'polypeptide(L)'
;MEVANLVSRRHELRGIVGIVRTVFAAIIAFGITSSAVAQPLAEPVLIVPAPVSAAAAPAAVQPITNPAHASASPAASGGPSRAEKLRRLDIMLMVTALRCRKTADDFQADYDRFEVRHLAEMNGAVSDLRKQLVKEHGVLGAMRALDQVSTSIANSYGDGHPWLGCHDLKTVTQLLVDVETADTLVEAADQLLDRERAPQFAMAGR
;
A
#
# COMPACT_ATOMS: atom_id res chain seq x y z
N MET A 1 25.43 -13.11 37.89
CA MET A 1 24.07 -13.67 37.68
C MET A 1 23.37 -13.15 36.42
N GLU A 2 23.80 -12.00 35.84
CA GLU A 2 23.16 -11.40 34.65
C GLU A 2 23.34 -12.18 33.33
N VAL A 3 24.49 -12.83 33.16
CA VAL A 3 24.85 -13.52 31.90
C VAL A 3 23.97 -14.77 31.65
N ALA A 4 23.48 -15.42 32.70
CA ALA A 4 22.61 -16.60 32.58
C ALA A 4 21.21 -16.26 32.04
N ASN A 5 20.71 -15.04 32.33
CA ASN A 5 19.39 -14.59 31.87
C ASN A 5 19.38 -14.31 30.36
N LEU A 6 20.47 -13.75 29.83
CA LEU A 6 20.64 -13.48 28.39
C LEU A 6 20.78 -14.76 27.55
N VAL A 7 21.44 -15.79 28.08
CA VAL A 7 21.56 -17.10 27.40
C VAL A 7 20.21 -17.82 27.37
N SER A 8 19.44 -17.76 28.46
CA SER A 8 18.10 -18.34 28.54
C SER A 8 17.12 -17.68 27.55
N ARG A 9 17.12 -16.34 27.46
CA ARG A 9 16.31 -15.61 26.47
C ARG A 9 16.75 -15.87 25.02
N ARG A 10 18.04 -16.07 24.76
CA ARG A 10 18.54 -16.49 23.41
C ARG A 10 18.05 -17.87 23.02
N HIS A 11 17.90 -18.80 23.95
CA HIS A 11 17.36 -20.13 23.68
C HIS A 11 15.86 -20.09 23.38
N GLU A 12 15.09 -19.25 24.08
CA GLU A 12 13.66 -19.04 23.77
C GLU A 12 13.44 -18.37 22.40
N LEU A 13 14.22 -17.33 22.08
CA LEU A 13 14.13 -16.65 20.78
C LEU A 13 14.51 -17.56 19.61
N ARG A 14 15.48 -18.47 19.80
CA ARG A 14 15.82 -19.50 18.80
C ARG A 14 14.68 -20.50 18.56
N GLY A 15 13.93 -20.86 19.61
CA GLY A 15 12.74 -21.70 19.50
C GLY A 15 11.63 -21.02 18.70
N ILE A 16 11.37 -19.74 18.98
CA ILE A 16 10.34 -18.95 18.28
C ILE A 16 10.71 -18.74 16.80
N VAL A 17 11.96 -18.41 16.49
CA VAL A 17 12.41 -18.26 15.09
C VAL A 17 12.33 -19.59 14.33
N GLY A 18 12.60 -20.72 14.99
CA GLY A 18 12.41 -22.06 14.41
C GLY A 18 10.95 -22.39 14.13
N ILE A 19 10.04 -22.05 15.04
CA ILE A 19 8.59 -22.24 14.86
C ILE A 19 8.07 -21.36 13.73
N VAL A 20 8.42 -20.07 13.70
CA VAL A 20 7.99 -19.14 12.64
C VAL A 20 8.51 -19.58 11.27
N ARG A 21 9.77 -20.02 11.19
CA ARG A 21 10.35 -20.53 9.92
C ARG A 21 9.69 -21.84 9.47
N THR A 22 9.30 -22.71 10.39
CA THR A 22 8.60 -23.97 10.08
C THR A 22 7.15 -23.71 9.65
N VAL A 23 6.46 -22.78 10.31
CA VAL A 23 5.09 -22.37 9.94
C VAL A 23 5.09 -21.66 8.58
N PHE A 24 6.06 -20.79 8.31
CA PHE A 24 6.16 -20.08 7.03
C PHE A 24 6.52 -21.04 5.88
N ALA A 25 7.46 -21.97 6.11
CA ALA A 25 7.77 -23.03 5.14
C ALA A 25 6.56 -23.97 4.92
N ALA A 26 5.77 -24.25 5.96
CA ALA A 26 4.53 -25.02 5.83
C ALA A 26 3.46 -24.24 5.05
N ILE A 27 3.32 -22.92 5.22
CA ILE A 27 2.37 -22.09 4.45
C ILE A 27 2.78 -21.97 2.97
N ILE A 28 4.08 -21.99 2.66
CA ILE A 28 4.57 -21.97 1.28
C ILE A 28 4.46 -23.37 0.64
N ALA A 29 4.69 -24.45 1.40
CA ALA A 29 4.64 -25.82 0.92
C ALA A 29 3.21 -26.41 0.84
N PHE A 30 2.35 -26.09 1.81
CA PHE A 30 0.89 -26.15 1.65
C PHE A 30 0.49 -24.92 0.87
N GLY A 31 0.77 -24.95 -0.43
CA GLY A 31 0.20 -24.02 -1.37
C GLY A 31 -1.27 -23.80 -1.01
N ILE A 32 -1.68 -22.54 -1.02
CA ILE A 32 -3.07 -22.13 -0.98
C ILE A 32 -3.74 -22.84 -2.16
N THR A 33 -4.18 -24.08 -1.93
CA THR A 33 -5.31 -24.66 -2.63
C THR A 33 -6.46 -23.80 -2.20
N SER A 34 -6.69 -22.74 -2.98
CA SER A 34 -7.95 -22.01 -2.98
C SER A 34 -9.04 -23.06 -3.03
N SER A 35 -9.70 -23.29 -1.90
CA SER A 35 -10.98 -23.94 -1.88
C SER A 35 -11.86 -23.13 -2.84
N ALA A 36 -12.17 -23.75 -3.96
CA ALA A 36 -13.28 -23.35 -4.79
C ALA A 36 -14.50 -23.24 -3.86
N VAL A 37 -14.89 -22.01 -3.56
CA VAL A 37 -16.26 -21.75 -3.12
C VAL A 37 -17.10 -21.99 -4.36
N ALA A 38 -17.66 -23.20 -4.43
CA ALA A 38 -18.76 -23.50 -5.32
C ALA A 38 -19.85 -22.44 -5.10
N GLN A 39 -20.02 -21.57 -6.08
CA GLN A 39 -21.20 -20.74 -6.19
C GLN A 39 -22.39 -21.68 -6.44
N PRO A 40 -23.49 -21.61 -5.68
CA PRO A 40 -24.69 -22.32 -6.04
C PRO A 40 -25.21 -21.75 -7.36
N LEU A 41 -25.51 -22.65 -8.30
CA LEU A 41 -26.25 -22.35 -9.53
C LEU A 41 -27.62 -21.80 -9.13
N ALA A 42 -27.74 -20.48 -9.09
CA ALA A 42 -29.03 -19.79 -9.00
C ALA A 42 -29.69 -19.84 -10.39
N GLU A 43 -30.92 -20.31 -10.40
CA GLU A 43 -31.80 -20.49 -11.54
C GLU A 43 -31.97 -19.18 -12.36
N PRO A 44 -32.26 -19.27 -13.66
CA PRO A 44 -32.56 -18.10 -14.48
C PRO A 44 -33.90 -17.49 -14.04
N VAL A 45 -33.86 -16.53 -13.12
CA VAL A 45 -35.00 -15.65 -12.85
C VAL A 45 -35.20 -14.77 -14.08
N LEU A 46 -36.25 -15.12 -14.82
CA LEU A 46 -36.85 -14.41 -15.91
C LEU A 46 -37.32 -13.03 -15.43
N ILE A 47 -36.44 -12.03 -15.44
CA ILE A 47 -36.84 -10.63 -15.25
C ILE A 47 -37.50 -10.18 -16.54
N VAL A 48 -38.83 -10.20 -16.53
CA VAL A 48 -39.69 -9.59 -17.54
C VAL A 48 -39.41 -8.08 -17.59
N PRO A 49 -39.00 -7.50 -18.73
CA PRO A 49 -38.94 -6.06 -18.88
C PRO A 49 -40.36 -5.50 -18.97
N ALA A 50 -40.70 -4.57 -18.07
CA ALA A 50 -41.85 -3.69 -18.26
C ALA A 50 -41.61 -2.81 -19.51
N PRO A 51 -42.65 -2.51 -20.32
CA PRO A 51 -42.50 -1.71 -21.52
C PRO A 51 -42.30 -0.23 -21.16
N VAL A 52 -41.06 0.23 -21.16
CA VAL A 52 -40.77 1.66 -21.26
C VAL A 52 -40.92 2.09 -22.71
N SER A 53 -42.06 2.71 -23.01
CA SER A 53 -42.36 3.27 -24.34
C SER A 53 -41.28 4.27 -24.74
N ALA A 54 -40.69 4.04 -25.91
CA ALA A 54 -39.78 4.97 -26.56
C ALA A 54 -40.56 6.20 -27.05
N ALA A 55 -40.25 7.36 -26.49
CA ALA A 55 -40.44 8.64 -27.16
C ALA A 55 -39.08 9.10 -27.67
N ALA A 56 -38.90 9.02 -28.99
CA ALA A 56 -37.69 9.47 -29.67
C ALA A 56 -37.57 11.00 -29.57
N ALA A 57 -36.50 11.47 -28.93
CA ALA A 57 -36.03 12.85 -29.07
C ALA A 57 -34.79 12.86 -29.98
N PRO A 58 -34.67 13.79 -30.93
CA PRO A 58 -33.50 13.91 -31.77
C PRO A 58 -32.26 14.25 -30.93
N ALA A 59 -31.18 13.52 -31.19
CA ALA A 59 -29.89 13.67 -30.54
C ALA A 59 -29.34 15.10 -30.68
N ALA A 60 -29.28 15.82 -29.57
CA ALA A 60 -28.34 16.92 -29.42
C ALA A 60 -26.96 16.31 -29.12
N VAL A 61 -26.05 16.41 -30.08
CA VAL A 61 -24.62 16.12 -29.88
C VAL A 61 -24.10 17.13 -28.84
N GLN A 62 -24.01 16.69 -27.58
CA GLN A 62 -23.33 17.48 -26.55
C GLN A 62 -21.85 17.09 -26.55
N PRO A 63 -20.93 18.07 -26.49
CA PRO A 63 -19.52 17.76 -26.33
C PRO A 63 -19.34 17.00 -25.01
N ILE A 64 -18.64 15.87 -25.08
CA ILE A 64 -18.21 15.07 -23.94
C ILE A 64 -17.18 15.91 -23.19
N THR A 65 -17.65 16.84 -22.37
CA THR A 65 -16.81 17.49 -21.37
C THR A 65 -16.65 16.47 -20.26
N ASN A 66 -15.59 15.67 -20.32
CA ASN A 66 -15.16 14.87 -19.18
C ASN A 66 -14.92 15.86 -18.03
N PRO A 67 -15.71 15.85 -16.93
CA PRO A 67 -15.23 16.49 -15.74
C PRO A 67 -14.05 15.63 -15.30
N ALA A 68 -12.84 16.17 -15.49
CA ALA A 68 -11.68 15.70 -14.77
C ALA A 68 -12.09 15.69 -13.30
N HIS A 69 -12.37 14.51 -12.76
CA HIS A 69 -12.52 14.33 -11.33
C HIS A 69 -11.13 14.60 -10.76
N ALA A 70 -10.87 15.86 -10.43
CA ALA A 70 -9.81 16.22 -9.53
C ALA A 70 -10.12 15.47 -8.23
N SER A 71 -9.46 14.33 -8.03
CA SER A 71 -9.34 13.71 -6.72
C SER A 71 -8.52 14.68 -5.88
N ALA A 72 -9.18 15.72 -5.37
CA ALA A 72 -8.64 16.53 -4.30
C ALA A 72 -8.59 15.60 -3.10
N SER A 73 -7.44 14.92 -2.94
CA SER A 73 -7.09 14.32 -1.67
C SER A 73 -7.19 15.46 -0.65
N PRO A 74 -7.98 15.33 0.43
CA PRO A 74 -8.09 16.38 1.42
C PRO A 74 -6.69 16.61 1.98
N ALA A 75 -6.06 17.70 1.56
CA ALA A 75 -4.84 18.16 2.18
C ALA A 75 -5.24 18.61 3.59
N ALA A 76 -5.11 17.70 4.56
CA ALA A 76 -5.01 18.10 5.95
C ALA A 76 -3.94 19.19 6.02
N SER A 77 -4.22 20.30 6.70
CA SER A 77 -3.37 21.50 6.71
C SER A 77 -2.08 21.35 7.54
N GLY A 78 -1.57 20.13 7.65
CA GLY A 78 -0.27 19.75 8.15
C GLY A 78 0.21 18.58 7.28
N GLY A 79 1.51 18.45 7.06
CA GLY A 79 2.05 17.35 6.26
C GLY A 79 1.56 15.97 6.71
N PRO A 80 1.75 14.92 5.88
CA PRO A 80 1.25 13.58 6.15
C PRO A 80 1.69 13.11 7.54
N SER A 81 0.80 12.42 8.24
CA SER A 81 1.13 11.91 9.57
C SER A 81 2.25 10.86 9.50
N ARG A 82 2.91 10.58 10.62
CA ARG A 82 3.90 9.48 10.72
C ARG A 82 3.38 8.18 10.11
N ALA A 83 2.13 7.86 10.43
CA ALA A 83 1.45 6.66 9.97
C ALA A 83 1.18 6.68 8.46
N GLU A 84 0.78 7.84 7.93
CA GLU A 84 0.57 8.05 6.50
C GLU A 84 1.88 7.98 5.71
N LYS A 85 2.99 8.56 6.22
CA LYS A 85 4.32 8.47 5.60
C LYS A 85 4.76 7.01 5.42
N LEU A 86 4.63 6.19 6.46
CA LEU A 86 5.00 4.78 6.39
C LEU A 86 4.10 4.00 5.42
N ARG A 87 2.79 4.25 5.45
CA ARG A 87 1.85 3.63 4.51
C ARG A 87 2.14 4.01 3.06
N ARG A 88 2.52 5.26 2.82
CA ARG A 88 2.89 5.75 1.48
C ARG A 88 4.19 5.12 1.00
N LEU A 89 5.20 5.03 1.87
CA LEU A 89 6.46 4.35 1.58
C LEU A 89 6.23 2.88 1.18
N ASP A 90 5.45 2.14 1.97
CA ASP A 90 5.12 0.74 1.74
C ASP A 90 4.49 0.51 0.35
N ILE A 91 3.39 1.22 0.05
CA ILE A 91 2.71 1.10 -1.23
C ILE A 91 3.61 1.52 -2.40
N MET A 92 4.39 2.60 -2.23
CA MET A 92 5.32 3.06 -3.26
C MET A 92 6.36 1.98 -3.59
N LEU A 93 7.02 1.41 -2.58
CA LEU A 93 8.03 0.37 -2.78
C LEU A 93 7.41 -0.89 -3.40
N MET A 94 6.23 -1.30 -2.93
CA MET A 94 5.50 -2.45 -3.47
C MET A 94 5.19 -2.28 -4.98
N VAL A 95 4.54 -1.17 -5.34
CA VAL A 95 4.10 -0.92 -6.73
C VAL A 95 5.30 -0.81 -7.66
N THR A 96 6.34 -0.10 -7.22
CA THR A 96 7.55 0.07 -8.02
C THR A 96 8.37 -1.23 -8.14
N ALA A 97 8.42 -2.06 -7.10
CA ALA A 97 9.03 -3.39 -7.17
C ALA A 97 8.33 -4.28 -8.21
N LEU A 98 6.98 -4.29 -8.21
CA LEU A 98 6.20 -5.02 -9.20
C LEU A 98 6.48 -4.57 -10.64
N ARG A 99 6.75 -3.28 -10.85
CA ARG A 99 7.09 -2.73 -12.17
C ARG A 99 8.51 -3.10 -12.60
N CYS A 100 9.46 -3.10 -11.68
CA CYS A 100 10.87 -3.42 -11.95
C CYS A 100 11.15 -4.94 -12.06
N ARG A 101 10.19 -5.81 -11.73
CA ARG A 101 10.34 -7.29 -11.68
C ARG A 101 10.83 -7.99 -12.97
N LYS A 102 10.82 -7.31 -14.12
CA LYS A 102 11.28 -7.85 -15.42
C LYS A 102 12.53 -7.16 -15.94
N THR A 103 13.11 -6.25 -15.14
CA THR A 103 14.34 -5.52 -15.48
C THR A 103 15.55 -6.20 -14.85
N ALA A 104 16.76 -5.75 -15.21
CA ALA A 104 17.99 -6.20 -14.53
C ALA A 104 18.05 -5.73 -13.06
N ASP A 105 17.34 -4.66 -12.74
CA ASP A 105 17.24 -4.07 -11.41
C ASP A 105 15.95 -4.53 -10.69
N ASP A 106 15.58 -5.80 -10.84
CA ASP A 106 14.55 -6.39 -9.99
C ASP A 106 14.98 -6.30 -8.52
N PHE A 107 14.07 -5.80 -7.70
CA PHE A 107 14.23 -5.60 -6.27
C PHE A 107 13.06 -6.15 -5.43
N GLN A 108 12.21 -7.01 -6.00
CA GLN A 108 11.13 -7.65 -5.23
C GLN A 108 11.64 -8.34 -3.96
N ALA A 109 12.75 -9.09 -4.07
CA ALA A 109 13.35 -9.75 -2.91
C ALA A 109 13.90 -8.76 -1.87
N ASP A 110 14.31 -7.54 -2.27
CA ASP A 110 14.73 -6.49 -1.34
C ASP A 110 13.52 -5.90 -0.61
N TYR A 111 12.42 -5.66 -1.33
CA TYR A 111 11.15 -5.22 -0.77
C TYR A 111 10.57 -6.24 0.23
N ASP A 112 10.58 -7.54 -0.09
CA ASP A 112 10.09 -8.58 0.83
C ASP A 112 10.90 -8.61 2.14
N ARG A 113 12.22 -8.40 2.07
CA ARG A 113 13.07 -8.31 3.27
C ARG A 113 12.77 -7.04 4.07
N PHE A 114 12.53 -5.92 3.38
CA PHE A 114 12.12 -4.67 4.01
C PHE A 114 10.80 -4.86 4.78
N GLU A 115 9.79 -5.46 4.15
CA GLU A 115 8.48 -5.70 4.77
C GLU A 115 8.60 -6.59 6.01
N VAL A 116 9.33 -7.71 5.90
CA VAL A 116 9.55 -8.62 7.04
C VAL A 116 10.30 -7.93 8.18
N ARG A 117 11.31 -7.11 7.88
CA ARG A 117 12.11 -6.40 8.89
C ARG A 117 11.29 -5.38 9.66
N HIS A 118 10.38 -4.68 8.99
CA HIS A 118 9.63 -3.54 9.53
C HIS A 118 8.14 -3.83 9.73
N LEU A 119 7.77 -5.11 9.78
CA LEU A 119 6.37 -5.55 9.83
C LEU A 119 5.61 -4.99 11.04
N ALA A 120 6.28 -4.89 12.19
CA ALA A 120 5.67 -4.36 13.41
C ALA A 120 5.36 -2.86 13.27
N GLU A 121 6.31 -2.10 12.72
CA GLU A 121 6.20 -0.67 12.45
C GLU A 121 5.10 -0.39 11.42
N MET A 122 5.05 -1.16 10.33
CA MET A 122 4.03 -1.01 9.29
C MET A 122 2.62 -1.30 9.82
N ASN A 123 2.44 -2.38 10.58
CA ASN A 123 1.14 -2.72 11.17
C ASN A 123 0.68 -1.70 12.23
N GLY A 124 1.62 -1.18 13.02
CA GLY A 124 1.38 -0.06 13.94
C GLY A 124 0.90 1.17 13.20
N ALA A 125 1.60 1.56 12.13
CA ALA A 125 1.24 2.69 11.28
C ALA A 125 -0.16 2.55 10.68
N VAL A 126 -0.50 1.40 10.08
CA VAL A 126 -1.85 1.16 9.52
C VAL A 126 -2.93 1.28 10.60
N SER A 127 -2.65 0.78 11.81
CA SER A 127 -3.59 0.89 12.93
C SER A 127 -3.78 2.32 13.41
N ASP A 128 -2.72 3.12 13.47
CA ASP A 128 -2.79 4.51 13.89
C ASP A 128 -3.41 5.42 12.83
N LEU A 129 -3.12 5.20 11.56
CA LEU A 129 -3.78 5.88 10.45
C LEU A 129 -5.29 5.59 10.47
N ARG A 130 -5.68 4.32 10.69
CA ARG A 130 -7.11 3.98 10.86
C ARG A 130 -7.74 4.76 12.01
N LYS A 131 -7.08 4.86 13.18
CA LYS A 131 -7.61 5.63 14.32
C LYS A 131 -7.78 7.11 13.98
N GLN A 132 -6.86 7.69 13.21
CA GLN A 132 -6.97 9.08 12.73
C GLN A 132 -8.18 9.23 11.81
N LEU A 133 -8.31 8.37 10.81
CA LEU A 133 -9.43 8.39 9.87
C LEU A 133 -10.79 8.14 10.56
N VAL A 134 -10.84 7.36 11.64
CA VAL A 134 -12.06 7.20 12.45
C VAL A 134 -12.47 8.51 13.12
N LYS A 135 -11.51 9.33 13.57
CA LYS A 135 -11.80 10.64 14.17
C LYS A 135 -12.36 11.62 13.12
N GLU A 136 -11.90 11.50 11.88
CA GLU A 136 -12.26 12.42 10.79
C GLU A 136 -13.54 12.01 10.04
N HIS A 137 -13.71 10.71 9.80
CA HIS A 137 -14.76 10.17 8.92
C HIS A 137 -15.73 9.20 9.63
N GLY A 138 -15.54 8.96 10.94
CA GLY A 138 -16.27 7.94 11.67
C GLY A 138 -15.86 6.51 11.31
N VAL A 139 -16.38 5.53 12.05
CA VAL A 139 -15.98 4.10 11.90
C VAL A 139 -16.25 3.56 10.50
N LEU A 140 -17.43 3.84 9.94
CA LEU A 140 -17.81 3.37 8.61
C LEU A 140 -17.05 4.10 7.49
N GLY A 141 -16.76 5.39 7.66
CA GLY A 141 -16.03 6.19 6.68
C GLY A 141 -14.53 5.91 6.66
N ALA A 142 -13.93 5.54 7.78
CA ALA A 142 -12.49 5.34 7.91
C ALA A 142 -11.92 4.25 6.99
N MET A 143 -12.66 3.16 6.79
CA MET A 143 -12.23 2.10 5.86
C MET A 143 -12.23 2.56 4.41
N ARG A 144 -13.28 3.30 4.01
CA ARG A 144 -13.34 3.88 2.67
C ARG A 144 -12.25 4.91 2.45
N ALA A 145 -11.98 5.75 3.45
CA ALA A 145 -10.92 6.74 3.39
C ALA A 145 -9.53 6.09 3.30
N LEU A 146 -9.27 5.04 4.09
CA LEU A 146 -8.01 4.31 4.06
C LEU A 146 -7.75 3.64 2.69
N ASP A 147 -8.81 3.08 2.09
CA ASP A 147 -8.77 2.49 0.75
C ASP A 147 -8.53 3.55 -0.33
N GLN A 148 -9.21 4.70 -0.27
CA GLN A 148 -9.00 5.82 -1.17
C GLN A 148 -7.56 6.36 -1.09
N VAL A 149 -7.04 6.55 0.12
CA VAL A 149 -5.64 6.95 0.34
C VAL A 149 -4.70 5.92 -0.30
N SER A 150 -4.87 4.63 0.02
CA SER A 150 -4.02 3.56 -0.51
C SER A 150 -4.04 3.49 -2.05
N THR A 151 -5.23 3.56 -2.64
CA THR A 151 -5.43 3.51 -4.09
C THR A 151 -4.83 4.74 -4.79
N SER A 152 -5.03 5.93 -4.22
CA SER A 152 -4.45 7.16 -4.79
C SER A 152 -2.92 7.12 -4.83
N ILE A 153 -2.30 6.57 -3.78
CA ILE A 153 -0.85 6.38 -3.69
C ILE A 153 -0.40 5.37 -4.74
N ALA A 154 -1.05 4.20 -4.81
CA ALA A 154 -0.68 3.16 -5.77
C ALA A 154 -0.76 3.66 -7.22
N ASN A 155 -1.83 4.38 -7.56
CA ASN A 155 -2.01 4.96 -8.90
C ASN A 155 -0.93 6.00 -9.22
N SER A 156 -0.46 6.75 -8.22
CA SER A 156 0.61 7.75 -8.41
C SER A 156 1.95 7.12 -8.83
N TYR A 157 2.16 5.83 -8.56
CA TYR A 157 3.38 5.10 -8.92
C TYR A 157 3.17 4.01 -9.97
N GLY A 158 1.98 3.94 -10.59
CA GLY A 158 1.69 2.94 -11.63
C GLY A 158 2.65 3.06 -12.83
N ASP A 159 3.06 4.28 -13.14
CA ASP A 159 4.07 4.58 -14.17
C ASP A 159 5.52 4.51 -13.68
N GLY A 160 5.72 4.16 -12.41
CA GLY A 160 7.00 4.13 -11.73
C GLY A 160 7.22 5.37 -10.86
N HIS A 161 8.40 5.43 -10.24
CA HIS A 161 8.76 6.57 -9.41
C HIS A 161 9.23 7.74 -10.28
N PRO A 162 8.80 8.99 -10.05
CA PRO A 162 8.94 10.06 -11.05
C PRO A 162 10.40 10.52 -11.30
N TRP A 163 11.30 10.32 -10.34
CA TRP A 163 12.73 10.69 -10.47
C TRP A 163 13.71 9.58 -10.08
N LEU A 164 13.25 8.41 -9.65
CA LEU A 164 14.15 7.29 -9.32
C LEU A 164 13.92 6.14 -10.30
N GLY A 165 15.00 5.66 -10.90
CA GLY A 165 14.97 4.45 -11.72
C GLY A 165 14.90 3.20 -10.85
N CYS A 166 14.69 2.04 -11.49
CA CYS A 166 14.71 0.74 -10.81
C CYS A 166 16.01 0.50 -10.03
N HIS A 167 17.15 0.91 -10.58
CA HIS A 167 18.46 0.82 -9.93
C HIS A 167 18.52 1.63 -8.62
N ASP A 168 18.04 2.87 -8.64
CA ASP A 168 18.05 3.74 -7.46
C ASP A 168 17.07 3.23 -6.40
N LEU A 169 15.88 2.80 -6.83
CA LEU A 169 14.87 2.23 -5.93
C LEU A 169 15.37 0.97 -5.25
N LYS A 170 16.08 0.10 -5.98
CA LYS A 170 16.74 -1.07 -5.42
C LYS A 170 17.73 -0.70 -4.33
N THR A 171 18.61 0.26 -4.63
CA THR A 171 19.63 0.75 -3.68
C THR A 171 18.98 1.35 -2.43
N VAL A 172 17.97 2.20 -2.60
CA VAL A 172 17.23 2.79 -1.48
C VAL A 172 16.55 1.71 -0.65
N THR A 173 15.91 0.74 -1.27
CA THR A 173 15.23 -0.36 -0.55
C THR A 173 16.22 -1.17 0.29
N GLN A 174 17.41 -1.45 -0.24
CA GLN A 174 18.47 -2.12 0.50
C GLN A 174 18.92 -1.31 1.72
N LEU A 175 19.09 0.00 1.59
CA LEU A 175 19.41 0.89 2.72
C LEU A 175 18.29 0.90 3.77
N LEU A 176 17.02 0.87 3.35
CA LEU A 176 15.88 0.84 4.25
C LEU A 176 15.79 -0.45 5.08
N VAL A 177 16.26 -1.59 4.55
CA VAL A 177 16.34 -2.86 5.31
C VAL A 177 17.24 -2.74 6.54
N ASP A 178 18.28 -1.92 6.46
CA ASP A 178 19.27 -1.76 7.53
C ASP A 178 18.89 -0.69 8.57
N VAL A 179 17.81 0.05 8.35
CA VAL A 179 17.30 1.01 9.33
C VAL A 179 16.86 0.30 10.60
N GLU A 180 17.39 0.73 11.75
CA GLU A 180 17.11 0.06 13.03
C GLU A 180 15.93 0.65 13.81
N THR A 181 15.67 1.95 13.64
CA THR A 181 14.67 2.66 14.44
C THR A 181 13.50 3.13 13.61
N ALA A 182 12.32 3.06 14.20
CA ALA A 182 11.10 3.51 13.56
C ALA A 182 11.14 5.01 13.24
N ASP A 183 11.81 5.83 14.05
CA ASP A 183 11.99 7.28 13.78
C ASP A 183 12.87 7.52 12.56
N THR A 184 13.99 6.81 12.45
CA THR A 184 14.85 6.91 11.25
C THR A 184 14.12 6.42 10.01
N LEU A 185 13.28 5.38 10.12
CA LEU A 185 12.48 4.88 8.99
C LEU A 185 11.49 5.93 8.50
N VAL A 186 10.89 6.69 9.42
CA VAL A 186 9.93 7.74 9.07
C VAL A 186 10.61 8.95 8.47
N GLU A 187 11.78 9.33 8.96
CA GLU A 187 12.58 10.38 8.35
C GLU A 187 13.04 9.99 6.93
N ALA A 188 13.46 8.73 6.75
CA ALA A 188 13.80 8.21 5.43
C ALA A 188 12.59 8.18 4.49
N ALA A 189 11.42 7.78 5.00
CA ALA A 189 10.15 7.86 4.28
C ALA A 189 9.86 9.32 3.87
N ASP A 190 9.96 10.27 4.81
CA ASP A 190 9.68 11.67 4.53
C ASP A 190 10.61 12.23 3.46
N GLN A 191 11.91 11.98 3.54
CA GLN A 191 12.87 12.45 2.54
C GLN A 191 12.60 11.86 1.14
N LEU A 192 12.21 10.59 1.08
CA LEU A 192 11.88 9.93 -0.17
C LEU A 192 10.57 10.49 -0.76
N LEU A 193 9.60 10.81 0.11
CA LEU A 193 8.25 11.27 -0.22
C LEU A 193 8.09 12.82 -0.28
N ASP A 194 9.08 13.59 0.13
CA ASP A 194 9.10 15.06 -0.02
C ASP A 194 9.87 15.51 -1.26
N ARG A 195 10.88 14.73 -1.69
CA ARG A 195 11.54 14.94 -2.99
C ARG A 195 10.56 14.81 -4.16
N GLU A 196 9.40 14.19 -3.94
CA GLU A 196 8.27 14.14 -4.89
C GLU A 196 7.45 15.42 -4.94
N ARG A 197 7.34 16.13 -3.82
CA ARG A 197 6.53 17.34 -3.70
C ARG A 197 7.18 18.53 -4.38
N ALA A 198 8.51 18.64 -4.27
CA ALA A 198 9.28 19.73 -4.87
C ALA A 198 9.01 19.95 -6.38
N PRO A 199 8.98 18.92 -7.26
CA PRO A 199 8.66 19.11 -8.67
C PRO A 199 7.17 19.38 -8.94
N GLN A 200 6.24 18.91 -8.09
CA GLN A 200 4.80 19.12 -8.27
C GLN A 200 4.41 20.60 -8.00
N PHE A 201 5.02 21.22 -6.99
CA PHE A 201 4.77 22.63 -6.68
C PHE A 201 5.44 23.61 -7.65
N ALA A 202 6.48 23.18 -8.37
CA ALA A 202 7.11 23.99 -9.42
C ALA A 202 6.24 24.14 -10.69
N MET A 203 5.24 23.27 -10.89
CA MET A 203 4.33 23.30 -12.05
C MET A 203 2.94 23.87 -11.73
N ALA A 204 2.60 24.09 -10.46
CA ALA A 204 1.30 24.64 -10.03
C ALA A 204 1.29 26.18 -9.89
N GLY A 205 2.42 26.85 -10.15
CA GLY A 205 2.57 28.31 -10.12
C GLY A 205 2.60 28.99 -11.50
N ARG A 206 2.12 28.32 -12.55
CA ARG A 206 2.00 28.88 -13.91
C ARG A 206 0.57 28.86 -14.40
#